data_AF-X0S8U7-F1
#
_entry.id   AF-X0S8U7-F1
#
_cell.length_a   1.000
_cell.length_b   1.000
_cell.length_c   1.000
_cell.angle_alpha   90.00
_cell.angle_beta   90.00
_cell.angle_gamma   90.00
#
_symmetry.space_group_name_H-M   'P 1'
#
loop_
_entity.id
_entity.type
_entity.pdbx_description
1 polymer ?
#
loop_
_entity_poly.entity_id
_entity_poly.type
_entity_poly.pdbx_seq_one_letter_code
_entity_poly.pdbx_strand_id
1 'polypeptide(L)'
;SHGFSGLNNTNVTPLTQAYYDQYWAKWGHAPLYTGSGSYDAVYTLINAINVSQSLTTTTIITQLESYDRNNPRINTSVTVQKAATTTIADGFDGAHDVVADWPFGTIAYGQWQPDGKQYCIPTGEGTPVAFLSIYPNWVTTGTLLLPPWGITGLVNLP
;
A
#
# COMPACT_ATOMS: atom_id res chain seq x y z
N SER A 1 9.70 -5.67 20.12
CA SER A 1 10.34 -6.00 18.83
C SER A 1 9.96 -4.93 17.83
N HIS A 2 10.91 -4.11 17.38
CA HIS A 2 10.64 -3.03 16.42
C HIS A 2 10.77 -3.61 15.00
N GLY A 3 9.75 -4.37 14.59
CA GLY A 3 9.67 -4.97 13.26
C GLY A 3 9.39 -3.92 12.19
N PHE A 4 9.87 -4.17 10.99
CA PHE A 4 9.47 -3.45 9.78
C PHE A 4 7.95 -3.58 9.59
N SER A 5 7.18 -2.54 9.91
CA SER A 5 5.73 -2.54 9.70
C SER A 5 5.46 -2.42 8.20
N GLY A 6 4.81 -3.42 7.62
CA GLY A 6 4.44 -3.40 6.21
C GLY A 6 3.33 -2.41 5.88
N LEU A 7 2.59 -2.00 6.91
CA LEU A 7 1.52 -1.03 6.84
C LEU A 7 1.70 -0.04 7.99
N ASN A 8 1.94 1.23 7.67
CA ASN A 8 1.96 2.28 8.68
C ASN A 8 0.54 2.48 9.23
N ASN A 9 0.42 2.96 10.47
CA ASN A 9 -0.87 3.34 11.04
C ASN A 9 -1.38 4.64 10.38
N THR A 10 -1.97 4.51 9.19
CA THR A 10 -2.41 5.63 8.35
C THR A 10 -3.64 5.25 7.52
N ASN A 11 -4.26 6.25 6.90
CA ASN A 11 -5.46 6.17 6.07
C ASN A 11 -5.17 5.87 4.58
N VAL A 12 -4.26 4.94 4.26
CA VAL A 12 -3.96 4.58 2.84
C VAL A 12 -5.24 4.25 2.06
N THR A 13 -6.14 3.48 2.66
CA THR A 13 -7.49 3.20 2.18
C THR A 13 -8.51 3.47 3.29
N PRO A 14 -9.83 3.54 2.96
CA PRO A 14 -10.88 3.62 3.97
C PRO A 14 -10.90 2.44 4.96
N LEU A 15 -10.25 1.32 4.63
CA LEU A 15 -10.22 0.10 5.46
C LEU A 15 -8.96 -0.01 6.32
N THR A 16 -7.88 0.69 5.95
CA THR A 16 -6.54 0.53 6.54
C THR A 16 -6.55 0.72 8.05
N GLN A 17 -7.15 1.81 8.56
CA GLN A 17 -7.17 2.15 9.98
C GLN A 17 -7.92 1.08 10.80
N ALA A 18 -9.12 0.71 10.36
CA ALA A 18 -9.93 -0.28 11.06
C ALA A 18 -9.25 -1.65 11.10
N TYR A 19 -8.60 -2.06 10.00
CA TYR A 19 -7.78 -3.27 9.95
C TYR A 19 -6.60 -3.21 10.92
N TYR A 20 -5.86 -2.11 10.93
CA TYR A 20 -4.71 -1.91 11.81
C TYR A 20 -5.11 -2.00 13.29
N ASP A 21 -6.17 -1.29 13.68
CA ASP A 21 -6.67 -1.25 15.06
C ASP A 21 -7.14 -2.63 15.53
N GLN A 22 -7.87 -3.37 14.67
CA GLN A 22 -8.31 -4.73 14.97
C GLN A 22 -7.13 -5.72 15.07
N TYR A 23 -6.12 -5.58 14.21
CA TYR A 23 -4.92 -6.40 14.25
C TYR A 23 -4.15 -6.16 15.55
N TRP A 24 -3.96 -4.89 15.93
CA TRP A 24 -3.31 -4.52 17.18
C TRP A 24 -4.08 -5.04 18.40
N ALA A 25 -5.40 -4.85 18.43
CA ALA A 25 -6.23 -5.34 19.53
C ALA A 25 -6.13 -6.87 19.71
N LYS A 26 -5.97 -7.62 18.61
CA LYS A 26 -5.87 -9.07 18.63
C LYS A 26 -4.47 -9.59 18.97
N TRP A 27 -3.42 -8.96 18.43
CA TRP A 27 -2.06 -9.50 18.45
C TRP A 27 -1.07 -8.69 19.29
N GLY A 28 -1.44 -7.50 19.74
CA GLY A 28 -0.61 -6.62 20.56
C GLY A 28 0.57 -5.97 19.83
N HIS A 29 0.58 -6.02 18.49
CA HIS A 29 1.59 -5.38 17.65
C HIS A 29 1.03 -5.00 16.27
N ALA A 30 1.77 -4.18 15.53
CA ALA A 30 1.42 -3.75 14.18
C ALA A 30 1.43 -4.93 13.18
N PRO A 31 0.58 -4.92 12.14
CA PRO A 31 0.62 -5.92 11.09
C PRO A 31 1.90 -5.81 10.24
N LEU A 32 2.57 -6.95 10.03
CA LEU A 32 3.65 -7.05 9.02
C LEU A 32 3.05 -7.12 7.60
N TYR A 33 3.85 -6.79 6.58
CA TYR A 33 3.40 -6.80 5.17
C TYR A 33 2.85 -8.16 4.75
N THR A 34 3.40 -9.25 5.29
CA THR A 34 2.91 -10.62 5.04
C THR A 34 1.52 -10.87 5.61
N GLY A 35 1.21 -10.29 6.77
CA GLY A 35 -0.13 -10.38 7.38
C GLY A 35 -1.16 -9.63 6.54
N SER A 36 -0.85 -8.38 6.17
CA SER A 36 -1.74 -7.56 5.35
C SER A 36 -1.90 -8.11 3.93
N GLY A 37 -0.82 -8.56 3.31
CA GLY A 37 -0.86 -9.19 1.98
C GLY A 37 -1.68 -10.48 1.97
N SER A 38 -1.55 -11.32 3.01
CA SER A 38 -2.37 -12.53 3.15
C SER A 38 -3.85 -12.21 3.34
N TYR A 39 -4.17 -11.18 4.14
CA TYR A 39 -5.53 -10.70 4.32
C TYR A 39 -6.15 -10.27 2.99
N ASP A 40 -5.47 -9.40 2.25
CA ASP A 40 -5.95 -8.92 0.95
C ASP A 40 -6.03 -10.02 -0.12
N ALA A 41 -5.12 -10.99 -0.11
CA ALA A 41 -5.18 -12.14 -1.01
C ALA A 41 -6.45 -12.99 -0.79
N VAL A 42 -6.80 -13.25 0.48
CA VAL A 42 -8.02 -14.00 0.82
C VAL A 42 -9.27 -13.21 0.44
N TYR A 43 -9.35 -11.93 0.78
CA TYR A 43 -10.50 -11.10 0.40
C TYR A 43 -10.62 -10.88 -1.10
N THR A 44 -9.49 -10.88 -1.81
CA THR A 44 -9.44 -10.89 -3.27
C THR A 44 -10.07 -12.15 -3.85
N LEU A 45 -9.72 -13.31 -3.31
CA LEU A 45 -10.30 -14.59 -3.73
C LEU A 45 -11.79 -14.67 -3.40
N ILE A 46 -12.21 -14.24 -2.20
CA ILE A 46 -13.62 -14.16 -1.79
C ILE A 46 -14.41 -13.30 -2.78
N ASN A 47 -13.87 -12.13 -3.15
CA ASN A 47 -14.49 -11.25 -4.12
C ASN A 47 -14.64 -11.94 -5.49
N ALA A 48 -13.61 -12.61 -6.00
CA ALA A 48 -13.68 -13.33 -7.27
C ALA A 48 -14.74 -14.45 -7.26
N ILE A 49 -14.83 -15.21 -6.16
CA ILE A 49 -15.88 -16.23 -5.96
C ILE A 49 -17.26 -15.59 -5.98
N ASN A 50 -17.44 -14.49 -5.25
CA ASN A 50 -18.75 -13.81 -5.14
C ASN A 50 -19.17 -13.13 -6.45
N VAL A 51 -18.24 -12.58 -7.24
CA VAL A 51 -18.61 -11.95 -8.52
C VAL A 51 -18.90 -13.01 -9.58
N SER A 52 -18.04 -14.03 -9.68
CA SER A 52 -18.19 -15.08 -10.69
C SER A 52 -19.23 -16.14 -10.34
N GLN A 53 -19.68 -16.21 -9.07
CA GLN A 53 -20.55 -17.26 -8.54
C GLN A 53 -20.00 -18.66 -8.84
N SER A 54 -18.68 -18.82 -8.79
CA SER A 54 -17.97 -20.02 -9.21
C SER A 54 -16.86 -20.38 -8.25
N LEU A 55 -16.57 -21.68 -8.17
CA LEU A 55 -15.36 -22.22 -7.53
C LEU A 55 -14.42 -22.86 -8.57
N THR A 56 -14.79 -22.83 -9.84
CA THR A 56 -13.96 -23.36 -10.93
C THR A 56 -12.73 -22.48 -11.11
N THR A 57 -11.54 -23.08 -11.02
CA THR A 57 -10.26 -22.36 -11.07
C THR A 57 -10.12 -21.45 -12.28
N THR A 58 -10.47 -21.92 -13.48
CA THR A 58 -10.38 -21.09 -14.71
C THR A 58 -11.30 -19.88 -14.64
N THR A 59 -12.53 -20.03 -14.15
CA THR A 59 -13.46 -18.91 -13.94
C THR A 59 -12.92 -17.90 -12.93
N ILE A 60 -12.33 -18.38 -11.83
CA ILE A 60 -11.73 -17.51 -10.81
C ILE A 60 -10.54 -16.74 -11.37
N ILE A 61 -9.64 -17.42 -12.08
CA ILE A 61 -8.48 -16.81 -12.72
C ILE A 61 -8.93 -15.72 -13.70
N THR A 62 -9.86 -16.04 -14.61
CA THR A 62 -10.43 -15.05 -15.54
C THR A 62 -11.05 -13.85 -14.83
N GLN A 63 -11.73 -14.06 -13.70
CA GLN A 63 -12.30 -12.97 -12.92
C GLN A 63 -11.23 -12.10 -12.26
N LEU A 64 -10.18 -12.70 -11.69
CA LEU A 64 -9.07 -11.98 -11.08
C LEU A 64 -8.29 -11.16 -12.10
N GLU A 65 -8.06 -11.71 -13.28
CA GLU A 65 -7.33 -11.08 -14.39
C GLU A 65 -8.15 -10.03 -15.16
N SER A 66 -9.47 -9.98 -14.94
CA SER A 66 -10.33 -8.95 -15.53
C SER A 66 -10.10 -7.55 -14.94
N TYR A 67 -9.35 -7.45 -13.84
CA TYR A 67 -9.04 -6.20 -13.17
C TYR A 67 -7.66 -5.70 -13.58
N ASP A 68 -7.62 -4.61 -14.33
CA ASP A 68 -6.38 -4.00 -14.82
C ASP A 68 -6.25 -2.54 -14.34
N ARG A 69 -5.20 -1.86 -14.82
CA ARG A 69 -4.95 -0.44 -14.48
C ARG A 69 -6.11 0.49 -14.85
N ASN A 70 -6.89 0.16 -15.88
CA ASN A 70 -8.03 0.93 -16.37
C ASN A 70 -9.37 0.49 -15.75
N ASN A 71 -9.46 -0.74 -15.26
CA ASN A 71 -10.61 -1.31 -14.56
C ASN A 71 -10.24 -1.92 -13.19
N PRO A 72 -9.73 -1.12 -12.23
CA PRO A 72 -9.31 -1.65 -10.94
C PRO A 72 -10.48 -1.78 -9.95
N ARG A 73 -10.30 -2.62 -8.94
CA ARG A 73 -11.20 -2.67 -7.78
C ARG A 73 -10.88 -1.55 -6.80
N ILE A 74 -11.83 -0.64 -6.62
CA ILE A 74 -11.65 0.57 -5.80
C ILE A 74 -11.97 0.29 -4.32
N ASN A 75 -11.05 0.66 -3.42
CA ASN A 75 -11.21 0.62 -1.96
C ASN A 75 -11.65 -0.75 -1.41
N THR A 76 -11.18 -1.84 -2.05
CA THR A 76 -11.48 -3.22 -1.64
C THR A 76 -10.36 -3.89 -0.84
N SER A 77 -9.22 -3.22 -0.71
CA SER A 77 -8.01 -3.71 -0.04
C SER A 77 -7.67 -2.82 1.16
N VAL A 78 -6.99 -3.40 2.15
CA VAL A 78 -6.47 -2.66 3.30
C VAL A 78 -5.13 -1.98 2.99
N THR A 79 -4.44 -2.38 1.92
CA THR A 79 -3.12 -1.86 1.53
C THR A 79 -3.11 -1.01 0.26
N VAL A 80 -4.09 -1.13 -0.66
CA VAL A 80 -4.14 -0.38 -1.93
C VAL A 80 -5.52 0.19 -2.22
N GLN A 81 -5.58 1.40 -2.78
CA GLN A 81 -6.86 2.01 -3.16
C GLN A 81 -7.41 1.45 -4.47
N LYS A 82 -6.52 1.05 -5.39
CA LYS A 82 -6.86 0.44 -6.66
C LYS A 82 -6.18 -0.91 -6.75
N ALA A 83 -6.92 -2.00 -6.52
CA ALA A 83 -6.39 -3.35 -6.68
C ALA A 83 -6.58 -3.82 -8.13
N ALA A 84 -5.49 -4.17 -8.80
CA ALA A 84 -5.45 -4.63 -10.18
C ALA A 84 -4.26 -5.57 -10.41
N THR A 85 -4.30 -6.31 -11.50
CA THR A 85 -3.20 -7.13 -12.01
C THR A 85 -2.54 -6.50 -13.23
N THR A 86 -1.23 -6.70 -13.36
CA THR A 86 -0.45 -6.30 -14.54
C THR A 86 -0.96 -7.02 -15.79
N THR A 87 -0.93 -6.36 -16.93
CA THR A 87 -1.37 -6.94 -18.20
C THR A 87 -0.23 -7.00 -19.22
N ILE A 88 -0.47 -7.72 -20.34
CA ILE A 88 0.40 -7.67 -21.53
C ILE A 88 0.56 -6.23 -22.03
N ALA A 89 -0.50 -5.40 -21.94
CA ALA A 89 -0.47 -4.01 -22.36
C ALA A 89 0.46 -3.15 -21.48
N ASP A 90 0.73 -3.58 -20.24
CA ASP A 90 1.74 -2.98 -19.36
C ASP A 90 3.16 -3.47 -19.67
N GLY A 91 3.35 -4.27 -20.74
CA GLY A 91 4.64 -4.83 -21.15
C GLY A 91 5.03 -6.13 -20.44
N PHE A 92 4.10 -6.74 -19.70
CA PHE A 92 4.35 -7.99 -18.98
C PHE A 92 3.54 -9.13 -19.63
N ASP A 93 4.16 -9.86 -20.56
CA ASP A 93 3.54 -11.01 -21.22
C ASP A 93 3.26 -12.13 -20.20
N GLY A 94 2.01 -12.63 -20.16
CA GLY A 94 1.59 -13.66 -19.21
C GLY A 94 1.63 -13.23 -17.73
N ALA A 95 1.42 -11.95 -17.43
CA ALA A 95 1.61 -11.44 -16.08
C ALA A 95 0.38 -11.58 -15.18
N HIS A 96 0.62 -12.03 -13.95
CA HIS A 96 -0.37 -12.24 -12.90
C HIS A 96 0.02 -11.50 -11.61
N ASP A 97 0.80 -10.40 -11.73
CA ASP A 97 1.36 -9.68 -10.60
C ASP A 97 0.50 -8.45 -10.24
N VAL A 98 0.69 -7.93 -9.03
CA VAL A 98 0.03 -6.70 -8.58
C VAL A 98 0.56 -5.49 -9.33
N VAL A 99 -0.32 -4.56 -9.69
CA VAL A 99 0.08 -3.29 -10.28
C VAL A 99 0.79 -2.42 -9.24
N ALA A 100 1.95 -1.87 -9.59
CA ALA A 100 2.72 -0.96 -8.75
C ALA A 100 2.36 0.53 -9.00
N ASP A 101 2.89 1.38 -8.11
CA ASP A 101 2.75 2.84 -8.02
C ASP A 101 1.41 3.32 -7.47
N TRP A 102 1.39 4.51 -6.86
CA TRP A 102 0.14 5.11 -6.39
C TRP A 102 -0.87 5.28 -7.54
N PRO A 103 -2.16 4.97 -7.34
CA PRO A 103 -2.84 4.50 -6.12
C PRO A 103 -2.98 2.97 -5.98
N PHE A 104 -2.15 2.20 -6.69
CA PHE A 104 -2.03 0.74 -6.63
C PHE A 104 -1.02 0.33 -5.54
N GLY A 105 -0.30 -0.78 -5.74
CA GLY A 105 0.76 -1.25 -4.84
C GLY A 105 1.85 -0.20 -4.66
N THR A 106 1.90 0.40 -3.47
CA THR A 106 2.89 1.44 -3.14
C THR A 106 3.52 1.18 -1.78
N ILE A 107 4.77 1.59 -1.62
CA ILE A 107 5.50 1.47 -0.35
C ILE A 107 5.37 2.81 0.38
N ALA A 108 4.56 2.84 1.43
CA ALA A 108 4.49 3.98 2.33
C ALA A 108 5.78 4.07 3.16
N TYR A 109 6.50 5.20 3.09
CA TYR A 109 7.74 5.37 3.84
C TYR A 109 7.46 5.66 5.31
N GLY A 110 7.89 4.73 6.17
CA GLY A 110 7.80 4.85 7.62
C GLY A 110 9.13 5.30 8.23
N GLN A 111 9.12 6.33 9.08
CA GLN A 111 10.27 6.78 9.85
C GLN A 111 10.02 6.58 11.36
N TRP A 112 10.95 5.92 12.06
CA TRP A 112 10.98 5.93 13.52
C TRP A 112 11.44 7.29 14.03
N GLN A 113 10.66 7.90 14.91
CA GLN A 113 10.92 9.23 15.48
C GLN A 113 11.31 9.14 16.97
N PRO A 114 11.83 10.24 17.57
CA PRO A 114 12.37 10.23 18.94
C PRO A 114 11.37 9.81 20.04
N ASP A 115 10.07 9.88 19.77
CA ASP A 115 9.00 9.41 20.67
C ASP A 115 8.81 7.88 20.66
N GLY A 116 9.63 7.16 19.89
CA GLY A 116 9.58 5.72 19.77
C GLY A 116 8.41 5.23 18.90
N LYS A 117 7.79 6.08 18.08
CA LYS A 117 6.73 5.70 17.14
C LYS A 117 7.22 5.76 15.70
N GLN A 118 6.59 4.97 14.84
CA GLN A 118 6.79 5.01 13.39
C GLN A 118 5.72 5.89 12.75
N TYR A 119 6.16 6.85 11.93
CA TYR A 119 5.29 7.79 11.21
C TYR A 119 5.42 7.61 9.71
N CYS A 120 4.31 7.71 8.97
CA CYS A 120 4.35 7.81 7.53
C CYS A 120 4.77 9.23 7.14
N ILE A 121 5.89 9.38 6.43
CA ILE A 121 6.50 10.68 6.11
C ILE A 121 6.15 11.16 4.69
N PRO A 122 6.17 12.47 4.40
CA PRO A 122 5.89 13.00 3.06
C PRO A 122 6.98 12.63 2.05
N THR A 123 6.57 12.48 0.78
CA THR A 123 7.45 12.16 -0.36
C THR A 123 7.63 13.30 -1.35
N GLY A 124 7.22 14.52 -0.98
CA GLY A 124 7.50 15.73 -1.77
C GLY A 124 6.31 16.33 -2.51
N GLU A 125 5.07 15.85 -2.31
CA GLU A 125 3.89 16.55 -2.82
C GLU A 125 3.86 18.00 -2.28
N GLY A 126 3.59 18.96 -3.18
CA GLY A 126 3.62 20.39 -2.85
C GLY A 126 5.01 21.03 -2.83
N THR A 127 6.06 20.31 -3.25
CA THR A 127 7.43 20.81 -3.38
C THR A 127 7.87 20.91 -4.85
N PRO A 128 9.01 21.56 -5.18
CA PRO A 128 9.54 21.59 -6.55
C PRO A 128 9.84 20.20 -7.14
N VAL A 129 9.96 19.16 -6.30
CA VAL A 129 10.15 17.77 -6.70
C VAL A 129 8.88 16.94 -6.59
N ALA A 130 7.69 17.56 -6.62
CA ALA A 130 6.41 16.86 -6.51
C ALA A 130 6.20 15.77 -7.59
N PHE A 131 6.87 15.88 -8.74
CA PHE A 131 6.87 14.83 -9.78
C PHE A 131 7.55 13.52 -9.34
N LEU A 132 8.31 13.54 -8.24
CA LEU A 132 8.89 12.36 -7.58
C LEU A 132 8.04 11.87 -6.39
N SER A 133 6.90 12.52 -6.10
CA SER A 133 6.07 12.11 -4.97
C SER A 133 5.47 10.73 -5.24
N ILE A 134 5.66 9.83 -4.28
CA ILE A 134 5.23 8.43 -4.37
C ILE A 134 3.77 8.29 -3.96
N TYR A 135 3.31 9.10 -3.01
CA TYR A 135 1.91 9.13 -2.57
C TYR A 135 1.50 10.55 -2.13
N PRO A 136 0.19 10.84 -2.02
CA PRO A 136 -0.30 12.12 -1.53
C PRO A 136 0.00 12.36 -0.05
N ASN A 137 0.18 13.61 0.33
CA ASN A 137 0.47 14.07 1.69
C ASN A 137 -0.63 13.72 2.69
N TRP A 138 -1.89 13.54 2.25
CA TRP A 138 -2.96 13.15 3.16
C TRP A 138 -2.81 11.72 3.70
N VAL A 139 -1.91 10.90 3.12
CA VAL A 139 -1.46 9.57 3.63
C VAL A 139 -0.43 9.72 4.76
N THR A 140 0.18 10.90 4.92
CA THR A 140 1.27 11.10 5.89
C THR A 140 0.71 11.32 7.29
N THR A 141 1.44 10.86 8.30
CA THR A 141 1.07 10.99 9.72
C THR A 141 2.11 11.76 10.53
N GLY A 142 3.24 12.11 9.94
CA GLY A 142 4.29 12.92 10.56
C GLY A 142 5.15 13.62 9.51
N THR A 143 6.07 14.44 9.96
CA THR A 143 7.05 15.11 9.10
C THR A 143 8.33 14.29 8.99
N LEU A 144 9.06 14.44 7.88
CA LEU A 144 10.41 13.90 7.78
C LEU A 144 11.33 14.62 8.78
N LEU A 145 11.94 13.86 9.69
CA LEU A 145 13.01 14.35 10.55
C LEU A 145 14.35 13.99 9.94
N LEU A 146 15.26 14.96 9.83
CA LEU A 146 16.63 14.68 9.45
C LEU A 146 17.34 13.96 10.62
N PRO A 147 18.20 12.97 10.33
CA PRO A 147 18.93 12.28 11.38
C PRO A 147 19.84 13.27 12.15
N PRO A 148 19.99 13.12 13.48
CA PRO A 148 20.79 14.03 14.29
C PRO A 148 22.30 13.92 14.02
N TRP A 149 22.75 12.80 13.44
CA TRP A 149 24.11 12.62 12.92
C TRP A 149 24.33 13.28 11.55
N GLY A 150 23.31 13.99 11.04
CA GLY A 150 23.42 14.92 9.93
C GLY A 150 23.09 14.33 8.56
N ILE A 151 22.30 15.10 7.80
CA ILE A 151 22.59 15.39 6.39
C ILE A 151 22.95 16.87 6.36
N THR A 152 24.21 17.20 6.65
CA THR A 152 24.70 18.58 6.56
C THR A 152 24.95 18.90 5.09
N GLY A 153 24.03 19.61 4.43
CA GLY A 153 24.30 20.17 3.09
C GLY A 153 23.19 20.11 2.02
N LEU A 154 21.96 19.69 2.31
CA LEU A 154 20.88 19.66 1.29
C LEU A 154 20.13 20.99 1.09
N VAL A 155 20.52 22.07 1.79
CA VAL A 155 20.08 23.42 1.44
C VAL A 155 20.94 23.95 0.30
N ASN A 156 20.52 23.65 -0.93
CA ASN A 156 20.60 24.47 -2.15
C ASN A 156 20.46 23.53 -3.36
N LEU A 157 19.24 23.07 -3.64
CA LEU A 157 18.89 22.72 -5.02
C LEU A 157 18.27 23.97 -5.65
N PRO A 158 18.75 24.43 -6.81
CA PRO A 158 18.29 25.64 -7.48
C PRO A 158 16.80 25.59 -7.87
#